data_AF-A0A8C5SUE3-F1
#
_entry.id   AF-A0A8C5SUE3-F1
#
_cell.length_a   1.000
_cell.length_b   1.000
_cell.length_c   1.000
_cell.angle_alpha   90.00
_cell.angle_beta   90.00
_cell.angle_gamma   90.00
#
_symmetry.space_group_name_H-M   'P 1'
#
loop_
_entity.id
_entity.type
_entity.pdbx_description
1 polymer ?
#
loop_
_entity_poly.entity_id
_entity_poly.type
_entity_poly.pdbx_seq_one_letter_code
_entity_poly.pdbx_strand_id
1 'polypeptide(L)'
;QRVDQHGRVYYVDHVEKRTTWDRPEPLPPGWERRVDNMGRIYYVDHFTRTTTWQRPTLESVRNYEQWQLQRSQLQGAMQQFNQRFIYGNQDFTQNKEFDPLGPLPHGWEKRTDSNGRVYFVNHNTRITQWEDPRSQGQLNEKPLPEGWEMRFTVDGIPYFVDHNRRTTTYIDPRTGKSALDNGPQIAYVRDFKAKVQYFRFWCQQLSMPQHIKITVSRKTLFEDSFQQIMSLSAMDLRRRLWVIFPGEEGLDYGGVAREWFFLLSHEVLNPMYCLFEYAGKDNYCLQINPASYINPDHLKYFRFIGRFIAMALFHGKFIDTGFSLPFYKRILNKPVGLKDLESVDPEFYNSLIWVKENNIEECGLEMYFSVDKEILGEIKSHDLKSNGSNILVTEENKEEYIKLVAEWRLSRGVEEQTQAFFEGFNEILSQQYLQYFDAKELEVLLCGMQEIDLTDWQRHTIYRHYTRTSKQIVWFWQFVKEIDNEKRMRLLQFVTGTCRLPPSSCNCSSYA
;
A
#
# COMPACT_ATOMS: atom_id res chain seq x y z
N GLN A 1 18.40 -27.21 -32.37
CA GLN A 1 19.34 -26.24 -32.95
C GLN A 1 19.12 -26.19 -34.46
N ARG A 2 19.13 -25.00 -35.06
CA ARG A 2 18.99 -24.73 -36.50
C ARG A 2 19.95 -23.61 -36.90
N VAL A 3 20.11 -23.36 -38.19
CA VAL A 3 21.02 -22.34 -38.75
C VAL A 3 20.23 -21.48 -39.74
N ASP A 4 20.34 -20.15 -39.66
CA ASP A 4 19.66 -19.22 -40.57
C ASP A 4 20.37 -19.13 -41.94
N GLN A 5 19.79 -18.38 -42.88
CA GLN A 5 20.34 -18.19 -44.22
C GLN A 5 21.70 -17.47 -44.24
N HIS A 6 22.09 -16.83 -43.14
CA HIS A 6 23.36 -16.12 -42.95
C HIS A 6 24.38 -16.94 -42.13
N GLY A 7 24.09 -18.22 -41.84
CA GLY A 7 24.99 -19.08 -41.07
C GLY A 7 24.94 -18.90 -39.56
N ARG A 8 24.00 -18.09 -39.03
CA ARG A 8 23.85 -17.88 -37.58
C ARG A 8 23.02 -18.99 -36.96
N VAL A 9 23.50 -19.53 -35.85
CA VAL A 9 22.83 -20.60 -35.10
C VAL A 9 21.67 -20.02 -34.29
N TYR A 10 20.50 -20.64 -34.39
CA TYR A 10 19.35 -20.36 -33.55
C TYR A 10 18.75 -21.65 -32.98
N TYR A 11 18.09 -21.56 -31.84
CA TYR A 11 17.48 -22.67 -31.14
C TYR A 11 15.96 -22.52 -31.25
N VAL A 12 15.29 -23.62 -31.59
CA VAL A 12 13.83 -23.68 -31.70
C VAL A 12 13.31 -24.42 -30.49
N ASP A 13 12.49 -23.76 -29.68
CA ASP A 13 11.64 -24.45 -28.72
C ASP A 13 10.38 -24.90 -29.45
N HIS A 14 10.30 -26.21 -29.72
CA HIS A 14 9.17 -26.82 -30.42
C HIS A 14 7.88 -26.81 -29.61
N VAL A 15 7.96 -26.58 -28.30
CA VAL A 15 6.82 -26.55 -27.38
C VAL A 15 6.29 -25.11 -27.24
N GLU A 16 7.16 -24.14 -26.99
CA GLU A 16 6.79 -22.71 -26.93
C GLU A 16 6.58 -22.09 -28.32
N LYS A 17 6.96 -22.81 -29.39
CA LYS A 17 6.99 -22.32 -30.78
C LYS A 17 7.78 -21.02 -30.92
N ARG A 18 8.85 -20.88 -30.13
CA ARG A 18 9.75 -19.71 -30.12
C ARG A 18 11.12 -20.08 -30.69
N THR A 19 11.80 -19.07 -31.21
CA THR A 19 13.17 -19.17 -31.68
C THR A 19 14.05 -18.19 -30.93
N THR A 20 15.18 -18.65 -30.40
CA THR A 20 16.16 -17.80 -29.71
C THR A 20 17.54 -17.96 -30.35
N TRP A 21 18.35 -16.92 -30.32
CA TRP A 21 19.74 -16.96 -30.76
C TRP A 21 20.66 -17.56 -29.69
N ASP A 22 20.22 -17.54 -28.43
CA ASP A 22 20.98 -18.05 -27.29
C ASP A 22 20.71 -19.52 -27.02
N ARG A 23 21.75 -20.25 -26.60
CA ARG A 23 21.61 -21.66 -26.24
C ARG A 23 20.70 -21.76 -25.02
N PRO A 24 19.59 -22.52 -25.07
CA PRO A 24 18.72 -22.66 -23.92
C PRO A 24 19.48 -23.32 -22.77
N GLU A 25 19.58 -22.61 -21.65
CA GLU A 25 20.24 -23.11 -20.45
C GLU A 25 19.52 -24.36 -19.90
N PRO A 26 20.22 -25.27 -19.20
CA PRO A 26 19.53 -26.30 -18.43
C PRO A 26 18.71 -25.66 -17.30
N LEU A 27 17.61 -26.32 -16.89
CA LEU A 27 16.90 -25.90 -15.68
C LEU A 27 17.81 -26.11 -14.44
N PRO A 28 17.65 -25.30 -13.38
CA PRO A 28 18.35 -25.52 -12.12
C PRO A 28 18.08 -26.93 -11.55
N PRO A 29 18.98 -27.50 -10.75
CA PRO A 29 18.78 -28.81 -10.13
C PRO A 29 17.45 -28.89 -9.37
N GLY A 30 16.73 -30.01 -9.50
CA GLY A 30 15.43 -30.24 -8.84
C GLY A 30 14.21 -29.73 -9.63
N TRP A 31 14.42 -28.85 -10.62
CA TRP A 31 13.34 -28.30 -11.41
C TRP A 31 12.98 -29.15 -12.63
N GLU A 32 11.70 -29.40 -12.80
CA GLU A 32 11.12 -30.10 -13.93
C GLU A 32 10.11 -29.19 -14.66
N ARG A 33 10.15 -29.19 -16.00
CA ARG A 33 9.11 -28.58 -16.82
C ARG A 33 7.93 -29.55 -16.96
N ARG A 34 6.72 -29.06 -16.71
CA ARG A 34 5.46 -29.79 -16.90
C ARG A 34 4.48 -29.02 -17.78
N VAL A 35 3.46 -29.73 -18.22
CA VAL A 35 2.35 -29.17 -19.02
C VAL A 35 1.06 -29.50 -18.29
N ASP A 36 0.18 -28.53 -18.15
CA ASP A 36 -1.12 -28.72 -17.51
C ASP A 36 -2.17 -29.29 -18.48
N ASN A 37 -3.38 -29.52 -17.98
CA ASN A 37 -4.48 -30.08 -18.78
C ASN A 37 -4.92 -29.16 -19.95
N MET A 38 -4.54 -27.88 -19.92
CA MET A 38 -4.85 -26.89 -20.95
C MET A 38 -3.67 -26.71 -21.94
N GLY A 39 -2.61 -27.50 -21.83
CA GLY A 39 -1.44 -27.40 -22.69
C GLY A 39 -0.47 -26.27 -22.30
N ARG A 40 -0.65 -25.64 -21.13
CA ARG A 40 0.19 -24.54 -20.65
C ARG A 40 1.41 -25.10 -19.92
N ILE A 41 2.57 -24.51 -20.16
CA ILE A 41 3.82 -24.90 -19.50
C ILE A 41 3.89 -24.28 -18.10
N TYR A 42 4.30 -25.08 -17.13
CA TYR A 42 4.67 -24.64 -15.79
C TYR A 42 5.88 -25.43 -15.29
N TYR A 43 6.49 -24.98 -14.19
CA TYR A 43 7.71 -25.56 -13.65
C TYR A 43 7.48 -26.02 -12.22
N VAL A 44 8.06 -27.17 -11.85
CA VAL A 44 7.91 -27.79 -10.53
C VAL A 44 9.28 -28.08 -9.95
N ASP A 45 9.52 -27.62 -8.72
CA ASP A 45 10.67 -28.05 -7.93
C ASP A 45 10.30 -29.30 -7.12
N HIS A 46 11.01 -30.40 -7.35
CA HIS A 46 10.81 -31.65 -6.63
C HIS A 46 11.33 -31.63 -5.19
N PHE A 47 12.27 -30.73 -4.87
CA PHE A 47 12.83 -30.62 -3.53
C PHE A 47 11.89 -29.88 -2.59
N THR A 48 11.43 -28.69 -2.99
CA THR A 48 10.54 -27.86 -2.16
C THR A 48 9.05 -28.10 -2.42
N ARG A 49 8.70 -28.88 -3.45
CA ARG A 49 7.32 -29.06 -3.94
C ARG A 49 6.66 -27.75 -4.38
N THR A 50 7.46 -26.76 -4.77
CA THR A 50 6.98 -25.48 -5.24
C THR A 50 6.73 -25.52 -6.74
N THR A 51 5.83 -24.65 -7.21
CA THR A 51 5.52 -24.52 -8.62
C THR A 51 5.55 -23.06 -9.03
N THR A 52 5.98 -22.78 -10.26
CA THR A 52 5.90 -21.44 -10.85
C THR A 52 5.60 -21.52 -12.34
N TRP A 53 5.01 -20.44 -12.87
CA TRP A 53 4.77 -20.28 -14.30
C TRP A 53 5.99 -19.72 -15.04
N GLN A 54 6.92 -19.10 -14.32
CA GLN A 54 8.15 -18.57 -14.90
C GLN A 54 9.23 -19.64 -14.97
N ARG A 55 9.97 -19.68 -16.09
CA ARG A 55 11.12 -20.58 -16.21
C ARG A 55 12.16 -20.22 -15.14
N PRO A 56 12.49 -21.14 -14.21
CA PRO A 56 13.42 -20.86 -13.13
C PRO A 56 14.84 -20.69 -13.68
N THR A 57 15.54 -19.68 -13.19
CA THR A 57 16.97 -19.43 -13.41
C THR A 57 17.73 -19.64 -12.10
N LEU A 58 19.06 -19.74 -12.15
CA LEU A 58 19.87 -19.80 -10.92
C LEU A 58 19.65 -18.56 -10.04
N GLU A 59 19.43 -17.39 -10.66
CA GLU A 59 19.12 -16.15 -9.95
C GLU A 59 17.73 -16.19 -9.30
N SER A 60 16.69 -16.64 -10.01
CA SER A 60 15.34 -16.70 -9.45
C SER A 60 15.26 -17.70 -8.28
N VAL A 61 16.00 -18.81 -8.37
CA VAL A 61 16.11 -19.80 -7.28
C VAL A 61 16.80 -19.17 -6.07
N ARG A 62 17.91 -18.45 -6.26
CA ARG A 62 18.61 -17.75 -5.16
C ARG A 62 17.71 -16.72 -4.49
N ASN A 63 16.96 -15.94 -5.27
CA ASN A 63 16.03 -14.94 -4.73
C ASN A 63 14.92 -15.61 -3.90
N TYR A 64 14.42 -16.76 -4.35
CA TYR A 64 13.44 -17.53 -3.61
C TYR A 64 13.99 -18.12 -2.30
N GLU A 65 15.20 -18.67 -2.32
CA GLU A 65 15.87 -19.17 -1.11
C GLU A 65 16.07 -18.05 -0.08
N GLN A 66 16.49 -16.85 -0.51
CA GLN A 66 16.60 -15.69 0.35
C GLN A 66 15.25 -15.28 0.95
N TRP A 67 14.19 -15.26 0.15
CA TRP A 67 12.84 -14.98 0.63
C TRP A 67 12.37 -16.04 1.65
N GLN A 68 12.65 -17.33 1.42
CA GLN A 68 12.33 -18.41 2.37
C GLN A 68 13.11 -18.26 3.69
N LEU A 69 14.39 -17.86 3.62
CA LEU A 69 15.19 -17.60 4.82
C LEU A 69 14.61 -16.43 5.64
N GLN A 70 14.21 -15.34 4.99
CA GLN A 70 13.51 -14.23 5.67
C GLN A 70 12.20 -14.72 6.29
N ARG A 71 11.43 -15.54 5.56
CA ARG A 71 10.19 -16.16 6.06
C ARG A 71 10.43 -17.04 7.30
N SER A 72 11.55 -17.75 7.38
CA SER A 72 11.89 -18.58 8.55
C SER A 72 12.15 -17.76 9.83
N GLN A 73 12.54 -16.48 9.68
CA GLN A 73 12.80 -15.56 10.79
C GLN A 73 11.52 -14.83 11.28
N LEU A 74 10.35 -15.12 10.69
CA LEU A 74 9.10 -14.42 10.98
C LEU A 74 8.60 -14.56 12.43
N GLN A 75 9.02 -15.60 13.17
CA GLN A 75 8.65 -15.73 14.58
C GLN A 75 9.17 -14.54 15.42
N GLY A 76 10.36 -14.04 15.14
CA GLY A 76 10.90 -12.83 15.79
C GLY A 76 10.23 -11.55 15.28
N ALA A 77 9.95 -11.48 13.98
CA ALA A 77 9.29 -10.34 13.36
C ALA A 77 7.84 -10.16 13.85
N MET A 78 7.12 -11.24 14.13
CA MET A 78 5.73 -11.19 14.62
C MET A 78 5.62 -10.51 16.00
N GLN A 79 6.63 -10.66 16.86
CA GLN A 79 6.65 -9.96 18.16
C GLN A 79 6.77 -8.46 17.98
N GLN A 80 7.68 -8.01 17.10
CA GLN A 80 7.85 -6.59 16.75
C GLN A 80 6.60 -6.05 16.04
N PHE A 81 6.03 -6.83 15.13
CA PHE A 81 4.78 -6.52 14.43
C PHE A 81 3.61 -6.31 15.40
N ASN A 82 3.50 -7.14 16.43
CA ASN A 82 2.46 -7.01 17.47
C ASN A 82 2.60 -5.75 18.34
N GLN A 83 3.80 -5.14 18.38
CA GLN A 83 4.03 -3.88 19.08
C GLN A 83 3.64 -2.65 18.24
N ARG A 84 3.29 -2.84 16.96
CA ARG A 84 2.88 -1.72 16.10
C ARG A 84 1.56 -1.12 16.55
N PHE A 85 1.42 0.18 16.37
CA PHE A 85 0.24 0.95 16.75
C PHE A 85 -0.01 2.09 15.75
N ILE A 86 -1.21 2.66 15.71
CA ILE A 86 -1.42 3.95 15.03
C ILE A 86 -1.33 5.12 16.03
N TYR A 87 -1.91 4.95 17.23
CA TYR A 87 -1.78 5.87 18.34
C TYR A 87 -1.44 5.09 19.61
N GLY A 88 -0.61 5.67 20.47
CA GLY A 88 -0.10 5.00 21.67
C GLY A 88 -1.21 4.32 22.47
N ASN A 89 -0.93 3.11 22.95
CA ASN A 89 -1.79 2.38 23.87
C ASN A 89 -1.94 3.20 25.17
N GLN A 90 -2.95 4.08 25.21
CA GLN A 90 -3.63 4.41 26.45
C GLN A 90 -5.00 3.74 26.39
N ASP A 91 -5.07 2.58 27.03
CA ASP A 91 -6.25 1.98 27.66
C ASP A 91 -7.57 2.13 26.91
N PHE A 92 -7.82 1.22 25.96
CA PHE A 92 -9.19 0.79 25.60
C PHE A 92 -9.86 -0.06 26.71
N THR A 93 -9.34 -0.02 27.93
CA THR A 93 -9.79 -0.84 29.09
C THR A 93 -10.48 -0.04 30.19
N GLN A 94 -10.76 1.25 30.00
CA GLN A 94 -11.71 1.96 30.85
C GLN A 94 -12.96 2.36 30.06
N ASN A 95 -14.09 1.77 30.46
CA ASN A 95 -15.47 2.05 30.04
C ASN A 95 -15.86 3.53 30.25
N LYS A 96 -15.29 4.45 29.47
CA LYS A 96 -16.03 5.61 28.99
C LYS A 96 -16.35 5.27 27.55
N GLU A 97 -17.63 5.05 27.24
CA GLU A 97 -18.12 4.95 25.87
C GLU A 97 -17.62 6.19 25.12
N PHE A 98 -16.52 6.05 24.38
CA PHE A 98 -16.07 7.07 23.45
C PHE A 98 -17.06 7.01 22.30
N ASP A 99 -18.02 7.93 22.33
CA ASP A 99 -19.03 8.06 21.30
C ASP A 99 -18.43 8.86 20.13
N PRO A 100 -18.16 8.22 18.98
CA PRO A 100 -17.47 8.86 17.85
C PRO A 100 -18.30 10.00 17.21
N LEU A 101 -19.56 10.18 17.60
CA LEU A 101 -20.44 11.27 17.18
C LEU A 101 -20.48 12.44 18.16
N GLY A 102 -19.60 12.47 19.18
CA GLY A 102 -19.61 13.49 20.23
C GLY A 102 -20.73 13.27 21.25
N PRO A 103 -21.04 14.23 22.15
CA PRO A 103 -22.17 14.11 23.06
C PRO A 103 -23.50 14.15 22.27
N LEU A 104 -24.52 13.45 22.77
CA LEU A 104 -25.87 13.56 22.22
C LEU A 104 -26.37 15.02 22.28
N PRO A 105 -27.22 15.47 21.33
CA PRO A 105 -27.77 16.82 21.38
C PRO A 105 -28.51 17.06 22.70
N HIS A 106 -28.56 18.32 23.16
CA HIS A 106 -29.12 18.65 24.47
C HIS A 106 -30.56 18.11 24.64
N GLY A 107 -30.77 17.32 25.69
CA GLY A 107 -32.05 16.65 25.99
C GLY A 107 -32.19 15.25 25.41
N TRP A 108 -31.19 14.71 24.71
CA TRP A 108 -31.18 13.32 24.25
C TRP A 108 -30.37 12.41 25.17
N GLU A 109 -30.86 11.19 25.41
CA GLU A 109 -30.21 10.15 26.21
C GLU A 109 -30.18 8.83 25.44
N LYS A 110 -29.01 8.17 25.42
CA LYS A 110 -28.85 6.82 24.89
C LYS A 110 -29.27 5.80 25.94
N ARG A 111 -30.14 4.87 25.58
CA ARG A 111 -30.55 3.75 26.44
C ARG A 111 -30.41 2.43 25.69
N THR A 112 -30.39 1.34 26.45
CA THR A 112 -30.35 -0.02 25.92
C THR A 112 -31.54 -0.79 26.46
N ASP A 113 -32.26 -1.50 25.60
CA ASP A 113 -33.37 -2.36 25.99
C ASP A 113 -32.88 -3.66 26.65
N SER A 114 -33.82 -4.48 27.14
CA SER A 114 -33.52 -5.78 27.75
C SER A 114 -32.88 -6.80 26.79
N ASN A 115 -32.91 -6.53 25.49
CA ASN A 115 -32.33 -7.37 24.43
C ASN A 115 -30.96 -6.84 23.95
N GLY A 116 -30.41 -5.81 24.59
CA GLY A 116 -29.13 -5.22 24.22
C GLY A 116 -29.21 -4.26 23.02
N ARG A 117 -30.40 -3.87 22.57
CA ARG A 117 -30.58 -2.92 21.45
C ARG A 117 -30.59 -1.49 21.98
N VAL A 118 -29.81 -0.63 21.32
CA VAL A 118 -29.70 0.77 21.65
C VAL A 118 -30.91 1.55 21.08
N TYR A 119 -31.50 2.42 21.89
CA TYR A 119 -32.51 3.39 21.49
C TYR A 119 -32.25 4.75 22.16
N PHE A 120 -32.79 5.82 21.58
CA PHE A 120 -32.53 7.20 21.99
C PHE A 120 -33.81 7.85 22.50
N VAL A 121 -33.72 8.51 23.64
CA VAL A 121 -34.83 9.17 24.33
C VAL A 121 -34.61 10.67 24.30
N ASN A 122 -35.57 11.44 23.78
CA ASN A 122 -35.56 12.89 23.87
C ASN A 122 -36.42 13.33 25.05
N HIS A 123 -35.80 13.86 26.09
CA HIS A 123 -36.45 14.36 27.31
C HIS A 123 -37.20 15.67 27.11
N ASN A 124 -36.83 16.47 26.10
CA ASN A 124 -37.51 17.74 25.81
C ASN A 124 -38.87 17.51 25.14
N THR A 125 -38.95 16.54 24.22
CA THR A 125 -40.18 16.22 23.47
C THR A 125 -40.88 14.94 23.96
N ARG A 126 -40.26 14.21 24.89
CA ARG A 126 -40.73 12.94 25.45
C ARG A 126 -40.98 11.85 24.41
N ILE A 127 -40.17 11.83 23.35
CA ILE A 127 -40.21 10.78 22.32
C ILE A 127 -39.04 9.82 22.47
N THR A 128 -39.19 8.62 21.93
CA THR A 128 -38.12 7.64 21.83
C THR A 128 -38.00 7.18 20.38
N GLN A 129 -36.79 6.91 19.93
CA GLN A 129 -36.51 6.42 18.58
C GLN A 129 -35.34 5.44 18.56
N TRP A 130 -35.26 4.63 17.52
CA TRP A 130 -34.19 3.64 17.35
C TRP A 130 -32.97 4.20 16.63
N GLU A 131 -33.17 5.24 15.82
CA GLU A 131 -32.13 5.88 15.05
C GLU A 131 -31.44 6.96 15.88
N ASP A 132 -30.13 7.11 15.71
CA ASP A 132 -29.37 8.12 16.44
C ASP A 132 -29.81 9.52 16.01
N PRO A 133 -30.20 10.44 16.92
CA PRO A 133 -30.61 11.79 16.54
C PRO A 133 -29.52 12.58 15.80
N ARG A 134 -28.24 12.18 15.93
CA ARG A 134 -27.10 12.75 15.20
C ARG A 134 -26.97 12.20 13.78
N SER A 135 -27.61 11.06 13.50
CA SER A 135 -27.69 10.49 12.15
C SER A 135 -28.85 11.06 11.33
N GLN A 136 -29.87 11.64 12.00
CA GLN A 136 -31.12 12.07 11.36
C GLN A 136 -31.18 13.55 10.96
N GLY A 137 -30.07 14.28 11.06
CA GLY A 137 -29.98 15.63 10.55
C GLY A 137 -28.54 16.13 10.55
N GLN A 138 -28.01 16.41 9.36
CA GLN A 138 -26.71 17.04 9.08
C GLN A 138 -25.47 16.13 8.93
N LEU A 139 -25.62 14.90 8.46
CA LEU A 139 -24.57 14.31 7.62
C LEU A 139 -25.15 14.08 6.24
N ASN A 140 -24.95 15.06 5.35
CA ASN A 140 -25.25 14.88 3.94
C ASN A 140 -24.43 13.66 3.46
N GLU A 141 -25.09 12.62 2.93
CA GLU A 141 -24.43 11.42 2.40
C GLU A 141 -23.48 11.75 1.24
N LYS A 142 -23.64 12.94 0.65
CA LYS A 142 -22.75 13.45 -0.39
C LYS A 142 -21.32 13.64 0.18
N PRO A 143 -20.29 13.12 -0.52
CA PRO A 143 -18.91 13.34 -0.13
C PRO A 143 -18.62 14.84 -0.05
N LEU A 144 -17.72 15.25 0.86
CA LEU A 144 -17.26 16.63 0.91
C LEU A 144 -16.53 16.97 -0.39
N PRO A 145 -16.53 18.26 -0.80
CA PRO A 145 -15.76 18.69 -1.97
C PRO A 145 -14.28 18.34 -1.83
N GLU A 146 -13.59 18.23 -2.96
CA GLU A 146 -12.18 17.90 -2.97
C GLU A 146 -11.37 18.89 -2.11
N GLY A 147 -10.50 18.34 -1.25
CA GLY A 147 -9.68 19.12 -0.32
C GLY A 147 -10.40 19.57 0.95
N TRP A 148 -11.66 19.20 1.19
CA TRP A 148 -12.40 19.53 2.41
C TRP A 148 -12.53 18.35 3.37
N GLU A 149 -11.99 18.46 4.57
CA GLU A 149 -12.10 17.46 5.63
C GLU A 149 -13.11 17.91 6.69
N MET A 150 -13.91 16.99 7.27
CA MET A 150 -14.75 17.30 8.44
C MET A 150 -14.11 16.71 9.69
N ARG A 151 -14.09 17.51 10.76
CA ARG A 151 -13.53 17.19 12.07
C ARG A 151 -14.50 17.58 13.17
N PHE A 152 -14.15 17.26 14.41
CA PHE A 152 -14.92 17.62 15.59
C PHE A 152 -14.04 18.34 16.61
N THR A 153 -14.59 19.35 17.27
CA THR A 153 -13.93 19.97 18.43
C THR A 153 -13.90 18.99 19.62
N VAL A 154 -13.19 19.34 20.69
CA VAL A 154 -13.20 18.57 21.96
C VAL A 154 -14.61 18.40 22.53
N ASP A 155 -15.51 19.33 22.23
CA ASP A 155 -16.91 19.32 22.65
C ASP A 155 -17.83 18.58 21.65
N GLY A 156 -17.25 17.93 20.62
CA GLY A 156 -17.98 17.17 19.61
C GLY A 156 -18.71 18.01 18.57
N ILE A 157 -18.36 19.30 18.42
CA ILE A 157 -18.98 20.17 17.41
C ILE A 157 -18.28 19.95 16.06
N PRO A 158 -19.02 19.64 14.98
CA PRO A 158 -18.39 19.46 13.67
C PRO A 158 -17.84 20.79 13.14
N TYR A 159 -16.65 20.74 12.57
CA TYR A 159 -16.04 21.83 11.81
C TYR A 159 -15.37 21.27 10.55
N PHE A 160 -15.11 22.12 9.57
CA PHE A 160 -14.63 21.76 8.25
C PHE A 160 -13.27 22.41 8.01
N VAL A 161 -12.31 21.63 7.52
CA VAL A 161 -10.95 22.02 7.20
C VAL A 161 -10.81 22.07 5.68
N ASP A 162 -10.58 23.25 5.13
CA ASP A 162 -10.27 23.45 3.72
C ASP A 162 -8.74 23.34 3.54
N HIS A 163 -8.27 22.21 3.00
CA HIS A 163 -6.85 21.99 2.70
C HIS A 163 -6.36 22.77 1.49
N ASN A 164 -7.24 23.20 0.58
CA ASN A 164 -6.87 23.99 -0.59
C ASN A 164 -6.44 25.38 -0.15
N ARG A 165 -7.21 25.98 0.77
CA ARG A 165 -6.95 27.33 1.32
C ARG A 165 -6.19 27.30 2.65
N ARG A 166 -5.99 26.12 3.23
CA ARG A 166 -5.39 25.89 4.55
C ARG A 166 -6.12 26.66 5.66
N THR A 167 -7.44 26.61 5.64
CA THR A 167 -8.33 27.30 6.59
C THR A 167 -9.30 26.33 7.24
N THR A 168 -9.98 26.76 8.31
CA THR A 168 -11.08 26.00 8.94
C THR A 168 -12.33 26.86 9.05
N THR A 169 -13.50 26.25 9.05
CA THR A 169 -14.79 26.92 9.22
C THR A 169 -15.81 25.98 9.88
N TYR A 170 -16.81 26.52 10.58
CA TYR A 170 -17.95 25.72 11.06
C TYR A 170 -19.03 25.54 10.00
N ILE A 171 -18.88 26.17 8.84
CA ILE A 171 -19.83 26.12 7.73
C ILE A 171 -19.58 24.87 6.89
N ASP A 172 -20.59 24.01 6.77
CA ASP A 172 -20.53 22.84 5.89
C ASP A 172 -20.47 23.31 4.42
N PRO A 173 -19.41 22.99 3.67
CA PRO A 173 -19.24 23.45 2.28
C PRO A 173 -20.29 22.87 1.33
N ARG A 174 -21.00 21.81 1.72
CA ARG A 174 -22.05 21.17 0.90
C ARG A 174 -23.41 21.81 1.09
N THR A 175 -23.68 22.35 2.27
CA THR A 175 -25.02 22.82 2.65
C THR A 175 -25.07 24.32 2.97
N GLY A 176 -23.92 24.95 3.18
CA GLY A 176 -23.81 26.34 3.62
C GLY A 176 -24.28 26.57 5.06
N LYS A 177 -24.62 25.50 5.81
CA LYS A 177 -25.10 25.61 7.20
C LYS A 177 -23.92 25.60 8.17
N SER A 178 -23.94 26.52 9.14
CA SER A 178 -22.96 26.51 10.22
C SER A 178 -23.38 25.54 11.32
N ALA A 179 -22.43 24.73 11.79
CA ALA A 179 -22.59 23.92 12.99
C ALA A 179 -22.50 24.76 14.28
N LEU A 180 -21.88 25.94 14.20
CA LEU A 180 -21.72 26.86 15.32
C LEU A 180 -21.58 28.31 14.82
N ASP A 181 -22.42 29.21 15.33
CA ASP A 181 -22.31 30.63 15.04
C ASP A 181 -21.30 31.28 16.00
N ASN A 182 -20.33 32.02 15.47
CA ASN A 182 -19.27 32.72 16.22
C ASN A 182 -18.39 31.82 17.12
N GLY A 183 -18.07 30.59 16.67
CA GLY A 183 -17.13 29.70 17.35
C GLY A 183 -15.67 30.20 17.34
N PRO A 184 -14.81 29.70 18.25
CA PRO A 184 -13.39 30.05 18.25
C PRO A 184 -12.71 29.65 16.95
N GLN A 185 -11.78 30.47 16.47
CA GLN A 185 -11.02 30.20 15.25
C GLN A 185 -10.08 29.01 15.49
N ILE A 186 -10.31 27.92 14.76
CA ILE A 186 -9.49 26.72 14.84
C ILE A 186 -8.27 26.90 13.93
N ALA A 187 -7.09 26.57 14.42
CA ALA A 187 -5.89 26.59 13.58
C ALA A 187 -5.93 25.42 12.59
N TYR A 188 -5.53 25.66 11.35
CA TYR A 188 -5.31 24.58 10.39
C TYR A 188 -4.17 23.68 10.87
N VAL A 189 -4.47 22.40 11.10
CA VAL A 189 -3.48 21.38 11.44
C VAL A 189 -3.70 20.18 10.53
N ARG A 190 -2.64 19.63 9.94
CA ARG A 190 -2.70 18.29 9.32
C ARG A 190 -2.60 17.24 10.41
N ASP A 191 -3.75 16.93 11.00
CA ASP A 191 -3.85 15.97 12.09
C ASP A 191 -4.19 14.59 11.51
N PHE A 192 -3.19 13.70 11.46
CA PHE A 192 -3.37 12.33 11.04
C PHE A 192 -4.38 11.60 11.95
N LYS A 193 -4.44 11.97 13.24
CA LYS A 193 -5.38 11.40 14.22
C LYS A 193 -6.82 11.63 13.86
N ALA A 194 -7.17 12.87 13.56
CA ALA A 194 -8.53 13.22 13.15
C ALA A 194 -8.94 12.46 11.87
N LYS A 195 -8.06 12.38 10.87
CA LYS A 195 -8.32 11.63 9.62
C LYS A 195 -8.56 10.15 9.89
N VAL A 196 -7.74 9.51 10.71
CA VAL A 196 -7.91 8.10 11.07
C VAL A 196 -9.21 7.88 11.83
N GLN A 197 -9.56 8.74 12.79
CA GLN A 197 -10.82 8.64 13.53
C GLN A 197 -12.03 8.75 12.58
N TYR A 198 -12.03 9.72 11.67
CA TYR A 198 -13.06 9.88 10.65
C TYR A 198 -13.17 8.64 9.74
N PHE A 199 -12.04 8.12 9.29
CA PHE A 199 -11.99 6.89 8.48
C PHE A 199 -12.56 5.67 9.23
N ARG A 200 -12.17 5.50 10.51
CA ARG A 200 -12.63 4.40 11.37
C ARG A 200 -14.12 4.48 11.64
N PHE A 201 -14.65 5.68 11.83
CA PHE A 201 -16.09 5.91 11.97
C PHE A 201 -16.85 5.37 10.76
N TRP A 202 -16.43 5.71 9.53
CA TRP A 202 -17.09 5.19 8.33
C TRP A 202 -16.96 3.68 8.18
N CYS A 203 -15.80 3.09 8.50
CA CYS A 203 -15.66 1.64 8.51
C CYS A 203 -16.65 0.97 9.49
N GLN A 204 -16.87 1.58 10.66
CA GLN A 204 -17.84 1.10 11.64
C GLN A 204 -19.28 1.22 11.14
N GLN A 205 -19.65 2.34 10.51
CA GLN A 205 -20.99 2.54 9.93
C GLN A 205 -21.28 1.55 8.79
N LEU A 206 -20.26 1.20 8.02
CA LEU A 206 -20.35 0.24 6.91
C LEU A 206 -20.21 -1.23 7.35
N SER A 207 -19.95 -1.48 8.65
CA SER A 207 -19.76 -2.82 9.19
C SER A 207 -21.07 -3.60 9.16
N MET A 208 -21.00 -4.84 8.69
CA MET A 208 -22.15 -5.72 8.63
C MET A 208 -22.26 -6.56 9.92
N PRO A 209 -23.48 -6.89 10.38
CA PRO A 209 -23.66 -7.72 11.57
C PRO A 209 -23.22 -9.18 11.34
N GLN A 210 -23.07 -9.91 12.44
CA GLN A 210 -22.56 -11.30 12.47
C GLN A 210 -21.07 -11.40 12.10
N HIS A 211 -20.58 -12.63 11.93
CA HIS A 211 -19.19 -12.93 11.62
C HIS A 211 -19.09 -13.88 10.42
N ILE A 212 -17.97 -13.83 9.70
CA ILE A 212 -17.59 -14.85 8.72
C ILE A 212 -16.46 -15.72 9.26
N LYS A 213 -16.48 -17.01 8.90
CA LYS A 213 -15.42 -17.96 9.24
C LYS A 213 -14.49 -18.13 8.05
N ILE A 214 -13.18 -17.97 8.30
CA ILE A 214 -12.11 -18.19 7.32
C ILE A 214 -11.22 -19.30 7.88
N THR A 215 -11.25 -20.48 7.26
CA THR A 215 -10.55 -21.68 7.73
C THR A 215 -9.38 -22.01 6.81
N VAL A 216 -8.16 -21.68 7.22
CA VAL A 216 -6.97 -21.74 6.33
C VAL A 216 -5.87 -22.59 6.96
N SER A 217 -5.16 -23.39 6.16
CA SER A 217 -3.98 -24.13 6.62
C SER A 217 -2.73 -23.27 6.53
N ARG A 218 -1.82 -23.37 7.50
CA ARG A 218 -0.52 -22.67 7.46
C ARG A 218 0.37 -23.11 6.29
N LYS A 219 0.17 -24.32 5.76
CA LYS A 219 0.97 -24.87 4.65
C LYS A 219 0.53 -24.33 3.28
N THR A 220 -0.75 -24.04 3.13
CA THR A 220 -1.40 -23.60 1.88
C THR A 220 -2.11 -22.26 2.10
N LEU A 221 -1.49 -21.41 2.92
CA LEU A 221 -2.12 -20.19 3.45
C LEU A 221 -2.62 -19.28 2.34
N PHE A 222 -1.82 -19.10 1.29
CA PHE A 222 -2.14 -18.23 0.18
C PHE A 222 -3.31 -18.77 -0.64
N GLU A 223 -3.25 -20.04 -1.06
CA GLU A 223 -4.29 -20.69 -1.86
C GLU A 223 -5.62 -20.79 -1.10
N ASP A 224 -5.59 -21.22 0.17
CA ASP A 224 -6.80 -21.37 0.98
C ASP A 224 -7.46 -20.01 1.24
N SER A 225 -6.65 -18.96 1.48
CA SER A 225 -7.14 -17.59 1.66
C SER A 225 -7.71 -17.05 0.35
N PHE A 226 -7.03 -17.29 -0.77
CA PHE A 226 -7.50 -16.90 -2.10
C PHE A 226 -8.87 -17.50 -2.40
N GLN A 227 -9.03 -18.81 -2.25
CA GLN A 227 -10.30 -19.48 -2.54
C GLN A 227 -11.43 -18.94 -1.65
N GLN A 228 -11.18 -18.77 -0.35
CA GLN A 228 -12.22 -18.31 0.58
C GLN A 228 -12.61 -16.86 0.35
N ILE A 229 -11.65 -15.93 0.27
CA ILE A 229 -11.97 -14.51 0.08
C ILE A 229 -12.67 -14.28 -1.27
N MET A 230 -12.24 -14.98 -2.32
CA MET A 230 -12.84 -14.82 -3.65
C MET A 230 -14.23 -15.46 -3.76
N SER A 231 -14.54 -16.47 -2.93
CA SER A 231 -15.87 -17.08 -2.86
C SER A 231 -16.91 -16.23 -2.12
N LEU A 232 -16.45 -15.33 -1.24
CA LEU A 232 -17.32 -14.48 -0.42
C LEU A 232 -17.75 -13.22 -1.17
N SER A 233 -18.94 -12.72 -0.81
CA SER A 233 -19.42 -11.42 -1.30
C SER A 233 -18.68 -10.27 -0.62
N ALA A 234 -18.60 -9.11 -1.30
CA ALA A 234 -17.95 -7.93 -0.73
C ALA A 234 -18.60 -7.45 0.58
N MET A 235 -19.92 -7.62 0.73
CA MET A 235 -20.65 -7.28 1.95
C MET A 235 -20.28 -8.22 3.11
N ASP A 236 -20.09 -9.51 2.83
CA ASP A 236 -19.71 -10.47 3.87
C ASP A 236 -18.29 -10.22 4.39
N LEU A 237 -17.39 -9.72 3.53
CA LEU A 237 -16.04 -9.32 3.94
C LEU A 237 -16.01 -8.07 4.84
N ARG A 238 -17.13 -7.35 4.98
CA ARG A 238 -17.32 -6.26 5.96
C ARG A 238 -17.89 -6.72 7.30
N ARG A 239 -18.19 -8.02 7.46
CA ARG A 239 -18.57 -8.61 8.75
C ARG A 239 -17.32 -8.87 9.59
N ARG A 240 -17.51 -9.11 10.90
CA ARG A 240 -16.40 -9.50 11.77
C ARG A 240 -15.71 -10.77 11.26
N LEU A 241 -14.39 -10.75 11.16
CA LEU A 241 -13.60 -11.89 10.71
C LEU A 241 -13.36 -12.86 11.87
N TRP A 242 -13.57 -14.14 11.63
CA TRP A 242 -13.20 -15.23 12.52
C TRP A 242 -12.28 -16.18 11.78
N VAL A 243 -10.97 -16.11 12.06
CA VAL A 243 -9.96 -16.91 11.36
C VAL A 243 -9.65 -18.16 12.17
N ILE A 244 -9.56 -19.31 11.49
CA ILE A 244 -9.34 -20.63 12.09
C ILE A 244 -8.18 -21.30 11.36
N PHE A 245 -7.15 -21.70 12.10
CA PHE A 245 -6.12 -22.62 11.65
C PHE A 245 -6.49 -24.04 12.09
N PRO A 246 -6.83 -24.97 11.18
CA PRO A 246 -7.23 -26.32 11.54
C PRO A 246 -6.16 -27.04 12.37
N GLY A 247 -6.58 -27.67 13.47
CA GLY A 247 -5.69 -28.40 14.37
C GLY A 247 -5.03 -27.55 15.45
N GLU A 248 -5.32 -26.24 15.52
CA GLU A 248 -4.82 -25.32 16.54
C GLU A 248 -5.98 -24.81 17.41
N GLU A 249 -5.81 -24.84 18.73
CA GLU A 249 -6.77 -24.21 19.66
C GLU A 249 -6.54 -22.69 19.70
N GLY A 250 -7.28 -21.94 18.88
CA GLY A 250 -7.28 -20.48 18.90
C GLY A 250 -8.65 -19.92 19.28
N LEU A 251 -8.76 -19.28 20.45
CA LEU A 251 -9.92 -18.45 20.78
C LEU A 251 -9.73 -17.07 20.13
N ASP A 252 -10.49 -16.77 19.07
CA ASP A 252 -10.29 -15.56 18.25
C ASP A 252 -10.86 -14.30 18.93
N TYR A 253 -10.15 -13.83 19.96
CA TYR A 253 -10.28 -12.47 20.50
C TYR A 253 -9.54 -11.42 19.62
N GLY A 254 -9.33 -11.71 18.32
CA GLY A 254 -8.74 -10.81 17.34
C GLY A 254 -7.23 -10.99 17.09
N GLY A 255 -6.58 -11.88 17.85
CA GLY A 255 -5.16 -12.22 17.70
C GLY A 255 -4.88 -13.11 16.48
N VAL A 256 -5.72 -14.12 16.24
CA VAL A 256 -5.58 -15.04 15.09
C VAL A 256 -5.79 -14.29 13.78
N ALA A 257 -6.78 -13.41 13.72
CA ALA A 257 -6.96 -12.53 12.57
C ALA A 257 -5.73 -11.65 12.29
N ARG A 258 -5.10 -11.08 13.34
CA ARG A 258 -3.88 -10.26 13.18
C ARG A 258 -2.72 -11.10 12.62
N GLU A 259 -2.52 -12.30 13.14
CA GLU A 259 -1.52 -13.24 12.63
C GLU A 259 -1.78 -13.60 11.17
N TRP A 260 -3.04 -13.84 10.81
CA TRP A 260 -3.41 -14.15 9.43
C TRP A 260 -3.07 -13.01 8.46
N PHE A 261 -3.38 -11.75 8.80
CA PHE A 261 -2.98 -10.61 7.97
C PHE A 261 -1.45 -10.49 7.85
N PHE A 262 -0.73 -10.71 8.95
CA PHE A 262 0.74 -10.70 8.95
C PHE A 262 1.32 -11.77 8.02
N LEU A 263 0.92 -13.04 8.20
CA LEU A 263 1.45 -14.17 7.43
C LEU A 263 1.04 -14.07 5.96
N LEU A 264 -0.23 -13.80 5.68
CA LEU A 264 -0.73 -13.70 4.31
C LEU A 264 -0.07 -12.54 3.55
N SER A 265 0.22 -11.42 4.24
CA SER A 265 0.93 -10.32 3.62
C SER A 265 2.31 -10.75 3.10
N HIS A 266 3.06 -11.57 3.85
CA HIS A 266 4.33 -12.12 3.37
C HIS A 266 4.14 -13.08 2.19
N GLU A 267 3.13 -13.95 2.23
CA GLU A 267 2.87 -14.91 1.14
C GLU A 267 2.53 -14.23 -0.20
N VAL A 268 1.86 -13.07 -0.16
CA VAL A 268 1.57 -12.26 -1.35
C VAL A 268 2.86 -11.87 -2.11
N LEU A 269 4.00 -11.85 -1.41
CA LEU A 269 5.30 -11.49 -1.97
C LEU A 269 6.11 -12.69 -2.48
N ASN A 270 5.58 -13.90 -2.39
CA ASN A 270 6.30 -15.07 -2.84
C ASN A 270 6.62 -14.92 -4.35
N PRO A 271 7.92 -14.85 -4.73
CA PRO A 271 8.31 -14.57 -6.10
C PRO A 271 7.87 -15.66 -7.08
N MET A 272 7.52 -16.85 -6.58
CA MET A 272 7.01 -17.96 -7.41
C MET A 272 5.63 -17.68 -8.01
N TYR A 273 4.81 -16.82 -7.40
CA TYR A 273 3.54 -16.39 -8.00
C TYR A 273 3.70 -15.34 -9.10
N CYS A 274 4.90 -14.76 -9.23
CA CYS A 274 5.27 -13.75 -10.23
C CYS A 274 4.39 -12.47 -10.20
N LEU A 275 3.82 -12.12 -9.04
CA LEU A 275 2.90 -10.97 -8.92
C LEU A 275 3.65 -9.64 -8.67
N PHE A 276 4.62 -9.66 -7.78
CA PHE A 276 5.41 -8.49 -7.41
C PHE A 276 6.90 -8.72 -7.65
N GLU A 277 7.62 -7.61 -7.78
CA GLU A 277 9.07 -7.57 -7.81
C GLU A 277 9.57 -6.44 -6.89
N TYR A 278 10.83 -6.51 -6.48
CA TYR A 278 11.48 -5.43 -5.75
C TYR A 278 11.77 -4.27 -6.72
N ALA A 279 11.47 -3.05 -6.29
CA ALA A 279 11.67 -1.87 -7.13
C ALA A 279 13.15 -1.60 -7.45
N GLY A 280 14.06 -1.94 -6.53
CA GLY A 280 15.51 -1.79 -6.74
C GLY A 280 16.33 -2.79 -5.93
N LYS A 281 17.65 -2.79 -6.13
CA LYS A 281 18.59 -3.73 -5.47
C LYS A 281 18.68 -3.53 -3.95
N ASP A 282 18.53 -2.29 -3.49
CA ASP A 282 18.66 -1.91 -2.07
C ASP A 282 17.30 -1.55 -1.44
N ASN A 283 16.25 -1.43 -2.25
CA ASN A 283 14.94 -0.96 -1.80
C ASN A 283 13.95 -2.13 -1.65
N TYR A 284 13.59 -2.45 -0.41
CA TYR A 284 12.58 -3.48 -0.07
C TYR A 284 11.13 -3.00 -0.33
N CYS A 285 10.97 -1.93 -1.12
CA CYS A 285 9.68 -1.50 -1.64
C CYS A 285 9.26 -2.38 -2.81
N LEU A 286 7.99 -2.77 -2.81
CA LEU A 286 7.43 -3.66 -3.81
C LEU A 286 6.70 -2.88 -4.90
N GLN A 287 6.81 -3.38 -6.13
CA GLN A 287 6.03 -2.94 -7.27
C GLN A 287 5.40 -4.12 -8.00
N ILE A 288 4.31 -3.86 -8.73
CA ILE A 288 3.68 -4.87 -9.58
C ILE A 288 4.70 -5.32 -10.62
N ASN A 289 4.88 -6.63 -10.78
CA ASN A 289 5.70 -7.19 -11.84
C ASN A 289 4.96 -7.06 -13.20
N PRO A 290 5.51 -6.30 -14.18
CA PRO A 290 4.90 -6.19 -15.50
C PRO A 290 4.80 -7.53 -16.25
N ALA A 291 5.65 -8.49 -15.91
CA ALA A 291 5.65 -9.84 -16.47
C ALA A 291 4.70 -10.80 -15.74
N SER A 292 3.85 -10.31 -14.83
CA SER A 292 2.89 -11.15 -14.09
C SER A 292 1.91 -11.91 -14.97
N TYR A 293 1.67 -11.47 -16.21
CA TYR A 293 0.85 -12.18 -17.20
C TYR A 293 1.35 -13.60 -17.50
N ILE A 294 2.61 -13.92 -17.14
CA ILE A 294 3.12 -15.29 -17.21
C ILE A 294 2.29 -16.25 -16.35
N ASN A 295 1.73 -15.75 -15.25
CA ASN A 295 0.73 -16.45 -14.46
C ASN A 295 -0.66 -16.17 -15.06
N PRO A 296 -1.35 -17.17 -15.63
CA PRO A 296 -2.62 -16.96 -16.33
C PRO A 296 -3.75 -16.48 -15.40
N ASP A 297 -3.63 -16.69 -14.09
CA ASP A 297 -4.60 -16.24 -13.11
C ASP A 297 -4.18 -14.93 -12.40
N HIS A 298 -3.12 -14.25 -12.86
CA HIS A 298 -2.56 -13.07 -12.19
C HIS A 298 -3.60 -11.98 -11.90
N LEU A 299 -4.51 -11.68 -12.82
CA LEU A 299 -5.56 -10.68 -12.60
C LEU A 299 -6.51 -11.06 -11.46
N LYS A 300 -6.84 -12.36 -11.32
CA LYS A 300 -7.65 -12.85 -10.20
C LYS A 300 -6.91 -12.69 -8.88
N TYR A 301 -5.60 -12.97 -8.88
CA TYR A 301 -4.75 -12.73 -7.71
C TYR A 301 -4.66 -11.24 -7.37
N PHE A 302 -4.51 -10.34 -8.34
CA PHE A 302 -4.52 -8.90 -8.07
C PHE A 302 -5.85 -8.43 -7.49
N ARG A 303 -7.00 -8.92 -8.00
CA ARG A 303 -8.32 -8.65 -7.39
C ARG A 303 -8.42 -9.17 -5.96
N PHE A 304 -7.91 -10.37 -5.69
CA PHE A 304 -7.81 -10.92 -4.34
C PHE A 304 -6.94 -10.03 -3.43
N ILE A 305 -5.77 -9.60 -3.89
CA ILE A 305 -4.88 -8.71 -3.14
C ILE A 305 -5.57 -7.36 -2.88
N GLY A 306 -6.29 -6.82 -3.85
CA GLY A 306 -7.12 -5.63 -3.68
C GLY A 306 -8.14 -5.78 -2.55
N ARG A 307 -8.89 -6.90 -2.54
CA ARG A 307 -9.79 -7.24 -1.44
C ARG A 307 -9.05 -7.36 -0.11
N PHE A 308 -7.93 -8.08 -0.08
CA PHE A 308 -7.13 -8.28 1.14
C PHE A 308 -6.64 -6.97 1.75
N ILE A 309 -6.08 -6.06 0.95
CA ILE A 309 -5.61 -4.75 1.42
C ILE A 309 -6.79 -3.88 1.89
N ALA A 310 -7.90 -3.88 1.17
CA ALA A 310 -9.11 -3.17 1.60
C ALA A 310 -9.66 -3.74 2.93
N MET A 311 -9.63 -5.06 3.12
CA MET A 311 -10.00 -5.71 4.39
C MET A 311 -9.06 -5.29 5.53
N ALA A 312 -7.75 -5.23 5.29
CA ALA A 312 -6.78 -4.80 6.30
C ALA A 312 -7.10 -3.38 6.79
N LEU A 313 -7.33 -2.45 5.85
CA LEU A 313 -7.74 -1.08 6.15
C LEU A 313 -9.08 -1.05 6.88
N PHE A 314 -10.10 -1.74 6.37
CA PHE A 314 -11.47 -1.74 6.91
C PHE A 314 -11.52 -2.25 8.36
N HIS A 315 -10.90 -3.41 8.62
CA HIS A 315 -10.89 -4.07 9.94
C HIS A 315 -9.83 -3.53 10.90
N GLY A 316 -8.98 -2.62 10.43
CA GLY A 316 -7.90 -2.03 11.22
C GLY A 316 -6.84 -3.03 11.63
N LYS A 317 -6.46 -3.87 10.68
CA LYS A 317 -5.36 -4.83 10.82
C LYS A 317 -4.19 -4.33 10.00
N PHE A 318 -3.00 -4.41 10.58
CA PHE A 318 -1.79 -4.09 9.85
C PHE A 318 -1.39 -5.24 8.95
N ILE A 319 -0.56 -4.94 7.97
CA ILE A 319 0.17 -5.90 7.17
C ILE A 319 1.66 -5.56 7.24
N ASP A 320 2.52 -6.50 6.88
CA ASP A 320 3.97 -6.28 6.94
C ASP A 320 4.62 -6.03 5.57
N THR A 321 3.80 -5.86 4.54
CA THR A 321 4.25 -5.52 3.19
C THR A 321 4.18 -4.02 2.96
N GLY A 322 5.32 -3.41 2.65
CA GLY A 322 5.41 -2.02 2.22
C GLY A 322 5.51 -1.94 0.70
N PHE A 323 4.53 -1.25 0.13
CA PHE A 323 4.54 -0.94 -1.30
C PHE A 323 5.36 0.32 -1.57
N SER A 324 5.73 0.55 -2.82
CA SER A 324 6.36 1.80 -3.21
C SER A 324 5.41 3.00 -2.99
N LEU A 325 5.99 4.18 -2.71
CA LEU A 325 5.23 5.43 -2.59
C LEU A 325 4.33 5.71 -3.82
N PRO A 326 4.78 5.52 -5.07
CA PRO A 326 3.90 5.65 -6.24
C PRO A 326 2.70 4.68 -6.20
N PHE A 327 2.83 3.47 -5.64
CA PHE A 327 1.70 2.55 -5.49
C PHE A 327 0.64 3.10 -4.52
N TYR A 328 1.05 3.65 -3.36
CA TYR A 328 0.12 4.30 -2.45
C TYR A 328 -0.54 5.54 -3.06
N LYS A 329 0.20 6.34 -3.85
CA LYS A 329 -0.38 7.46 -4.61
C LYS A 329 -1.47 6.99 -5.57
N ARG A 330 -1.26 5.88 -6.27
CA ARG A 330 -2.30 5.27 -7.12
C ARG A 330 -3.53 4.88 -6.33
N ILE A 331 -3.37 4.27 -5.14
CA ILE A 331 -4.51 3.91 -4.29
C ILE A 331 -5.35 5.14 -3.93
N LEU A 332 -4.71 6.28 -3.73
CA LEU A 332 -5.34 7.55 -3.39
C LEU A 332 -5.82 8.33 -4.62
N ASN A 333 -5.71 7.77 -5.83
CA ASN A 333 -5.97 8.47 -7.09
C ASN A 333 -5.18 9.79 -7.22
N LYS A 334 -3.93 9.81 -6.74
CA LYS A 334 -3.03 10.97 -6.78
C LYS A 334 -2.05 10.86 -7.96
N PRO A 335 -1.70 11.99 -8.60
CA PRO A 335 -0.75 11.98 -9.70
C PRO A 335 0.64 11.51 -9.21
N VAL A 336 1.24 10.65 -10.00
CA VAL A 336 2.64 10.25 -9.86
C VAL A 336 3.50 11.11 -10.77
N GLY A 337 4.75 11.39 -10.38
CA GLY A 337 5.64 12.24 -11.17
C GLY A 337 7.11 11.93 -10.99
N LEU A 338 7.96 12.80 -11.54
CA LEU A 338 9.42 12.61 -11.58
C LEU A 338 10.04 12.28 -10.22
N LYS A 339 9.62 12.96 -9.14
CA LYS A 339 10.16 12.70 -7.79
C LYS A 339 9.84 11.31 -7.26
N ASP A 340 8.74 10.70 -7.71
CA ASP A 340 8.38 9.34 -7.27
C ASP A 340 9.28 8.30 -7.92
N LEU A 341 9.85 8.62 -9.08
CA LEU A 341 10.76 7.76 -9.83
C LEU A 341 12.09 7.56 -9.12
N GLU A 342 12.55 8.54 -8.33
CA GLU A 342 13.77 8.44 -7.51
C GLU A 342 13.75 7.21 -6.60
N SER A 343 12.58 6.90 -6.02
CA SER A 343 12.42 5.74 -5.12
C SER A 343 12.31 4.40 -5.84
N VAL A 344 11.98 4.41 -7.13
CA VAL A 344 11.72 3.20 -7.93
C VAL A 344 12.91 2.85 -8.80
N ASP A 345 13.46 3.82 -9.52
CA ASP A 345 14.55 3.65 -10.46
C ASP A 345 15.49 4.86 -10.36
N PRO A 346 16.42 4.86 -9.37
CA PRO A 346 17.32 5.99 -9.12
C PRO A 346 18.23 6.32 -10.30
N GLU A 347 18.70 5.30 -11.04
CA GLU A 347 19.57 5.49 -12.21
C GLU A 347 18.83 6.22 -13.34
N PHE A 348 17.59 5.79 -13.62
CA PHE A 348 16.76 6.44 -14.62
C PHE A 348 16.29 7.83 -14.17
N TYR A 349 15.98 8.01 -12.89
CA TYR A 349 15.70 9.32 -12.30
C TYR A 349 16.87 10.30 -12.51
N ASN A 350 18.10 9.90 -12.18
CA ASN A 350 19.29 10.74 -12.37
C ASN A 350 19.50 11.11 -13.84
N SER A 351 19.19 10.20 -14.76
CA SER A 351 19.25 10.46 -16.20
C SER A 351 18.27 11.56 -16.63
N LEU A 352 17.03 11.52 -16.12
CA LEU A 352 16.03 12.55 -16.40
C LEU A 352 16.34 13.89 -15.70
N ILE A 353 16.92 13.86 -14.49
CA ILE A 353 17.39 15.07 -13.81
C ILE A 353 18.53 15.72 -14.59
N TRP A 354 19.45 14.92 -15.13
CA TRP A 354 20.52 15.44 -15.98
C TRP A 354 19.96 16.13 -17.22
N VAL A 355 19.00 15.52 -17.92
CA VAL A 355 18.29 16.15 -19.06
C VAL A 355 17.60 17.45 -18.64
N LYS A 356 17.05 17.49 -17.44
CA LYS A 356 16.39 18.69 -16.91
C LYS A 356 17.36 19.85 -16.66
N GLU A 357 18.51 19.55 -16.07
CA GLU A 357 19.46 20.55 -15.56
C GLU A 357 20.51 21.01 -16.59
N ASN A 358 20.69 20.26 -17.68
CA ASN A 358 21.69 20.54 -18.71
C ASN A 358 21.02 20.98 -20.03
N ASN A 359 21.76 21.73 -20.85
CA ASN A 359 21.34 22.10 -22.19
C ASN A 359 21.58 20.91 -23.14
N ILE A 360 20.50 20.26 -23.60
CA ILE A 360 20.61 19.05 -24.44
C ILE A 360 21.05 19.35 -25.87
N GLU A 361 20.78 20.56 -26.35
CA GLU A 361 21.13 21.00 -27.72
C GLU A 361 22.63 21.26 -27.84
N GLU A 362 23.24 21.91 -26.83
CA GLU A 362 24.70 22.11 -26.77
C GLU A 362 25.46 20.78 -26.67
N CYS A 363 24.86 19.77 -26.03
CA CYS A 363 25.45 18.44 -25.89
C CYS A 363 25.27 17.57 -27.15
N GLY A 364 24.51 18.02 -28.15
CA GLY A 364 24.18 17.23 -29.34
C GLY A 364 23.39 15.96 -29.03
N LEU A 365 22.59 15.99 -27.95
CA LEU A 365 21.88 14.81 -27.46
C LEU A 365 20.53 14.67 -28.19
N GLU A 366 20.47 13.76 -29.15
CA GLU A 366 19.30 13.54 -30.00
C GLU A 366 18.32 12.56 -29.33
N MET A 367 17.19 13.07 -28.87
CA MET A 367 16.10 12.30 -28.25
C MET A 367 14.78 12.61 -28.94
N TYR A 368 13.87 11.66 -28.94
CA TYR A 368 12.52 11.82 -29.48
C TYR A 368 11.48 11.49 -28.40
N PHE A 369 10.21 11.86 -28.62
CA PHE A 369 9.11 11.51 -27.73
C PHE A 369 8.69 10.02 -27.87
N SER A 370 9.65 9.11 -27.83
CA SER A 370 9.48 7.66 -27.88
C SER A 370 10.44 6.97 -26.92
N VAL A 371 10.02 5.84 -26.36
CA VAL A 371 10.80 5.06 -25.39
C VAL A 371 10.74 3.58 -25.72
N ASP A 372 11.87 2.90 -25.54
CA ASP A 372 11.96 1.46 -25.74
C ASP A 372 11.71 0.72 -24.43
N LYS A 373 10.96 -0.38 -24.53
CA LYS A 373 10.67 -1.29 -23.42
C LYS A 373 11.13 -2.69 -23.80
N GLU A 374 12.02 -3.24 -23.01
CA GLU A 374 12.35 -4.66 -23.07
C GLU A 374 11.41 -5.46 -22.15
N ILE A 375 10.73 -6.46 -22.71
CA ILE A 375 9.92 -7.42 -21.94
C ILE A 375 10.30 -8.82 -22.37
N LEU A 376 10.84 -9.63 -21.44
CA LEU A 376 11.28 -11.01 -21.71
C LEU A 376 12.21 -11.14 -22.95
N GLY A 377 13.08 -10.14 -23.17
CA GLY A 377 14.03 -10.09 -24.29
C GLY A 377 13.47 -9.50 -25.60
N GLU A 378 12.19 -9.13 -25.67
CA GLU A 378 11.62 -8.40 -26.81
C GLU A 378 11.65 -6.88 -26.56
N ILE A 379 12.29 -6.13 -27.45
CA ILE A 379 12.29 -4.65 -27.42
C ILE A 379 11.09 -4.14 -28.22
N LYS A 380 10.21 -3.37 -27.57
CA LYS A 380 9.09 -2.67 -28.20
C LYS A 380 9.23 -1.16 -27.98
N SER A 381 9.15 -0.40 -29.07
CA SER A 381 9.13 1.07 -29.00
C SER A 381 7.72 1.58 -28.74
N HIS A 382 7.61 2.64 -27.94
CA HIS A 382 6.34 3.25 -27.55
C HIS A 382 6.43 4.78 -27.69
N ASP A 383 5.54 5.35 -28.51
CA ASP A 383 5.37 6.79 -28.65
C ASP A 383 4.71 7.38 -27.39
N LEU A 384 5.37 8.34 -26.75
CA LEU A 384 4.88 9.01 -25.53
C LEU A 384 3.70 9.95 -25.79
N LYS A 385 3.60 10.45 -27.02
CA LYS A 385 2.49 11.25 -27.54
C LYS A 385 2.28 10.93 -29.01
N SER A 386 1.17 11.40 -29.58
CA SER A 386 0.84 11.18 -31.00
C SER A 386 2.03 11.52 -31.91
N ASN A 387 2.51 10.54 -32.68
CA ASN A 387 3.66 10.67 -33.58
C ASN A 387 4.98 11.03 -32.87
N GLY A 388 5.15 10.59 -31.62
CA GLY A 388 6.23 10.99 -30.72
C GLY A 388 7.63 10.62 -31.23
N SER A 389 7.77 9.47 -31.89
CA SER A 389 9.02 9.03 -32.54
C SER A 389 9.56 10.00 -33.60
N ASN A 390 8.71 10.89 -34.13
CA ASN A 390 9.12 11.91 -35.11
C ASN A 390 9.26 13.31 -34.51
N ILE A 391 9.06 13.47 -33.21
CA ILE A 391 9.12 14.76 -32.51
C ILE A 391 10.41 14.82 -31.72
N LEU A 392 11.34 15.67 -32.15
CA LEU A 392 12.62 15.89 -31.46
C LEU A 392 12.40 16.58 -30.11
N VAL A 393 13.14 16.13 -29.10
CA VAL A 393 13.20 16.79 -27.79
C VAL A 393 14.16 17.97 -27.89
N THR A 394 13.68 19.15 -27.53
CA THR A 394 14.40 20.44 -27.54
C THR A 394 14.36 21.07 -26.15
N GLU A 395 15.12 22.14 -25.93
CA GLU A 395 15.10 22.86 -24.65
C GLU A 395 13.69 23.38 -24.29
N GLU A 396 12.89 23.75 -25.29
CA GLU A 396 11.53 24.25 -25.10
C GLU A 396 10.54 23.16 -24.64
N ASN A 397 10.74 21.91 -25.06
CA ASN A 397 9.79 20.82 -24.85
C ASN A 397 10.29 19.71 -23.90
N LYS A 398 11.54 19.79 -23.42
CA LYS A 398 12.14 18.75 -22.56
C LYS A 398 11.39 18.52 -21.25
N GLU A 399 10.75 19.54 -20.68
CA GLU A 399 9.93 19.36 -19.47
C GLU A 399 8.71 18.46 -19.72
N GLU A 400 8.08 18.59 -20.89
CA GLU A 400 6.97 17.72 -21.32
C GLU A 400 7.47 16.29 -21.51
N TYR A 401 8.62 16.12 -22.19
CA TYR A 401 9.26 14.83 -22.38
C TYR A 401 9.53 14.13 -21.04
N ILE A 402 10.20 14.82 -20.10
CA ILE A 402 10.51 14.28 -18.77
C ILE A 402 9.24 13.84 -18.04
N LYS A 403 8.17 14.64 -18.09
CA LYS A 403 6.90 14.32 -17.45
C LYS A 403 6.29 13.03 -18.04
N LEU A 404 6.19 12.95 -19.37
CA LEU A 404 5.60 11.80 -20.07
C LEU A 404 6.43 10.53 -19.84
N VAL A 405 7.76 10.63 -19.90
CA VAL A 405 8.66 9.50 -19.62
C VAL A 405 8.50 9.00 -18.19
N ALA A 406 8.45 9.90 -17.20
CA ALA A 406 8.28 9.52 -15.80
C ALA A 406 6.92 8.83 -15.55
N GLU A 407 5.83 9.39 -16.11
CA GLU A 407 4.49 8.81 -16.00
C GLU A 407 4.41 7.44 -16.67
N TRP A 408 4.96 7.30 -17.88
CA TRP A 408 5.04 6.03 -18.59
C TRP A 408 5.90 5.02 -17.83
N ARG A 409 7.08 5.40 -17.32
CA ARG A 409 7.99 4.48 -16.63
C ARG A 409 7.36 3.88 -15.37
N LEU A 410 6.59 4.67 -14.64
CA LEU A 410 5.87 4.21 -13.46
C LEU A 410 4.69 3.31 -13.84
N SER A 411 3.98 3.60 -14.94
CA SER A 411 2.70 2.93 -15.28
C SER A 411 2.80 1.78 -16.27
N ARG A 412 3.90 1.66 -17.02
CA ARG A 412 4.03 0.73 -18.16
C ARG A 412 3.78 -0.73 -17.81
N GLY A 413 2.84 -1.36 -18.49
CA GLY A 413 2.59 -2.81 -18.47
C GLY A 413 2.08 -3.35 -17.13
N VAL A 414 1.52 -2.48 -16.31
CA VAL A 414 0.87 -2.84 -15.04
C VAL A 414 -0.58 -2.36 -14.97
N GLU A 415 -1.12 -1.83 -16.08
CA GLU A 415 -2.44 -1.21 -16.14
C GLU A 415 -3.56 -2.20 -15.81
N GLU A 416 -3.58 -3.38 -16.45
CA GLU A 416 -4.59 -4.42 -16.21
C GLU A 416 -4.51 -4.96 -14.77
N GLN A 417 -3.30 -5.17 -14.27
CA GLN A 417 -3.03 -5.62 -12.90
C GLN A 417 -3.51 -4.59 -11.88
N THR A 418 -3.21 -3.31 -12.13
CA THR A 418 -3.62 -2.18 -11.29
C THR A 418 -5.14 -2.05 -11.29
N GLN A 419 -5.78 -2.19 -12.46
CA GLN A 419 -7.24 -2.18 -12.57
C GLN A 419 -7.86 -3.35 -11.79
N ALA A 420 -7.39 -4.58 -11.98
CA ALA A 420 -7.90 -5.75 -11.26
C ALA A 420 -7.74 -5.60 -9.74
N PHE A 421 -6.61 -5.06 -9.29
CA PHE A 421 -6.43 -4.68 -7.88
C PHE A 421 -7.50 -3.69 -7.42
N PHE A 422 -7.76 -2.62 -8.18
CA PHE A 422 -8.77 -1.63 -7.81
C PHE A 422 -10.20 -2.12 -7.85
N GLU A 423 -10.52 -3.05 -8.75
CA GLU A 423 -11.82 -3.73 -8.77
C GLU A 423 -12.05 -4.44 -7.42
N GLY A 424 -11.06 -5.22 -6.95
CA GLY A 424 -11.16 -5.91 -5.67
C GLY A 424 -11.15 -4.97 -4.46
N PHE A 425 -10.35 -3.90 -4.52
CA PHE A 425 -10.24 -2.92 -3.44
C PHE A 425 -11.56 -2.15 -3.24
N ASN A 426 -12.09 -1.57 -4.32
CA ASN A 426 -13.26 -0.69 -4.29
C ASN A 426 -14.57 -1.42 -3.94
N GLU A 427 -14.63 -2.74 -4.14
CA GLU A 427 -15.75 -3.57 -3.69
C GLU A 427 -15.95 -3.49 -2.17
N ILE A 428 -14.87 -3.46 -1.40
CA ILE A 428 -14.92 -3.49 0.07
C ILE A 428 -14.84 -2.07 0.62
N LEU A 429 -13.91 -1.26 0.12
CA LEU A 429 -13.64 0.08 0.60
C LEU A 429 -13.49 1.04 -0.59
N SER A 430 -14.45 1.95 -0.76
CA SER A 430 -14.36 2.99 -1.78
C SER A 430 -13.21 3.96 -1.49
N GLN A 431 -12.46 4.32 -2.53
CA GLN A 431 -11.37 5.31 -2.48
C GLN A 431 -11.79 6.67 -1.89
N GLN A 432 -13.08 7.04 -1.96
CA GLN A 432 -13.58 8.31 -1.42
C GLN A 432 -13.29 8.46 0.09
N TYR A 433 -13.25 7.36 0.85
CA TYR A 433 -12.96 7.40 2.28
C TYR A 433 -11.48 7.65 2.57
N LEU A 434 -10.63 7.52 1.56
CA LEU A 434 -9.18 7.71 1.66
C LEU A 434 -8.71 9.07 1.12
N GLN A 435 -9.60 9.88 0.55
CA GLN A 435 -9.23 11.08 -0.20
C GLN A 435 -8.40 12.12 0.58
N TYR A 436 -8.51 12.13 1.92
CA TYR A 436 -7.77 13.05 2.79
C TYR A 436 -6.39 12.57 3.18
N PHE A 437 -6.09 11.28 3.01
CA PHE A 437 -4.78 10.73 3.32
C PHE A 437 -3.80 11.07 2.20
N ASP A 438 -2.55 11.40 2.56
CA ASP A 438 -1.44 11.32 1.63
C ASP A 438 -0.81 9.91 1.61
N ALA A 439 0.09 9.69 0.66
CA ALA A 439 0.68 8.37 0.45
C ALA A 439 1.47 7.86 1.67
N LYS A 440 2.08 8.78 2.45
CA LYS A 440 2.83 8.44 3.67
C LYS A 440 1.88 8.13 4.81
N GLU A 441 0.79 8.87 4.94
CA GLU A 441 -0.26 8.59 5.92
C GLU A 441 -0.96 7.25 5.63
N LEU A 442 -1.20 6.93 4.35
CA LEU A 442 -1.77 5.64 3.94
C LEU A 442 -0.83 4.47 4.24
N GLU A 443 0.48 4.64 3.99
CA GLU A 443 1.49 3.66 4.37
C GLU A 443 1.42 3.35 5.87
N VAL A 444 1.39 4.38 6.72
CA VAL A 444 1.28 4.23 8.17
C VAL A 444 -0.03 3.56 8.58
N LEU A 445 -1.15 3.93 7.95
CA LEU A 445 -2.46 3.34 8.23
C LEU A 445 -2.47 1.82 7.94
N LEU A 446 -1.68 1.37 6.97
CA LEU A 446 -1.62 -0.01 6.52
C LEU A 446 -0.55 -0.83 7.26
N CYS A 447 0.61 -0.24 7.54
CA CYS A 447 1.76 -0.96 8.13
C CYS A 447 1.84 -0.82 9.65
N GLY A 448 1.25 0.24 10.22
CA GLY A 448 1.41 0.62 11.61
C GLY A 448 2.68 1.45 11.87
N MET A 449 2.68 2.20 12.96
CA MET A 449 3.87 2.85 13.52
C MET A 449 4.56 1.91 14.51
N GLN A 450 5.85 2.15 14.70
CA GLN A 450 6.68 1.53 15.72
C GLN A 450 7.40 2.61 16.52
N GLU A 451 7.77 2.31 17.76
CA GLU A 451 8.66 3.19 18.51
C GLU A 451 10.05 3.16 17.88
N ILE A 452 10.62 4.35 17.68
CA ILE A 452 11.95 4.48 17.10
C ILE A 452 12.98 4.52 18.23
N ASP A 453 13.88 3.54 18.25
CA ASP A 453 15.05 3.55 19.13
C ASP A 453 16.04 4.62 18.66
N LEU A 454 16.04 5.76 19.34
CA LEU A 454 16.93 6.89 19.03
C LEU A 454 18.41 6.55 19.25
N THR A 455 18.71 5.64 20.18
CA THR A 455 20.09 5.24 20.47
C THR A 455 20.64 4.40 19.34
N ASP A 456 19.84 3.46 18.85
CA ASP A 456 20.18 2.63 17.70
C ASP A 456 20.32 3.49 16.43
N TRP A 457 19.33 4.35 16.17
CA TRP A 457 19.35 5.24 15.00
C TRP A 457 20.59 6.13 14.99
N GLN A 458 20.91 6.76 16.14
CA GLN A 458 22.09 7.62 16.25
C GLN A 458 23.41 6.84 16.13
N ARG A 459 23.45 5.58 16.59
CA ARG A 459 24.64 4.72 16.51
C ARG A 459 24.95 4.32 15.07
N HIS A 460 23.93 4.05 14.27
CA HIS A 460 24.07 3.56 12.90
C HIS A 460 24.01 4.65 11.82
N THR A 461 23.92 5.93 12.20
CA THR A 461 23.96 7.05 11.25
C THR A 461 25.38 7.36 10.79
N ILE A 462 25.59 7.35 9.47
CA ILE A 462 26.85 7.71 8.81
C ILE A 462 26.76 9.17 8.34
N TYR A 463 27.87 9.91 8.44
CA TYR A 463 27.91 11.34 8.09
C TYR A 463 28.83 11.57 6.90
N ARG A 464 28.31 12.26 5.89
CA ARG A 464 29.09 12.75 4.75
C ARG A 464 29.34 14.25 4.93
N HIS A 465 30.60 14.69 4.87
CA HIS A 465 31.03 16.08 5.11
C HIS A 465 30.72 16.65 6.51
N TYR A 466 30.25 15.81 7.43
CA TYR A 466 29.99 16.15 8.83
C TYR A 466 30.62 15.11 9.76
N THR A 467 30.72 15.45 11.05
CA THR A 467 31.14 14.55 12.11
C THR A 467 30.09 14.54 13.23
N ARG A 468 30.13 13.54 14.11
CA ARG A 468 29.23 13.46 15.28
C ARG A 468 29.28 14.69 16.18
N THR A 469 30.40 15.42 16.17
CA THR A 469 30.64 16.62 16.98
C THR A 469 30.31 17.92 16.24
N SER A 470 29.99 17.86 14.94
CA SER A 470 29.59 19.05 14.18
C SER A 470 28.32 19.65 14.79
N LYS A 471 28.30 20.98 14.92
CA LYS A 471 27.20 21.72 15.59
C LYS A 471 25.82 21.35 15.03
N GLN A 472 25.73 21.22 13.70
CA GLN A 472 24.52 20.85 12.98
C GLN A 472 24.03 19.44 13.35
N ILE A 473 24.96 18.49 13.55
CA ILE A 473 24.63 17.11 13.93
C ILE A 473 24.17 17.05 15.39
N VAL A 474 24.81 17.81 16.28
CA VAL A 474 24.36 17.92 17.68
C VAL A 474 22.95 18.50 17.74
N TRP A 475 22.69 19.59 17.00
CA TRP A 475 21.36 20.19 16.91
C TRP A 475 20.32 19.26 16.31
N PHE A 476 20.67 18.51 15.26
CA PHE A 476 19.78 17.53 14.66
C PHE A 476 19.33 16.48 15.69
N TRP A 477 20.26 15.86 16.41
CA TRP A 477 19.90 14.85 17.41
C TRP A 477 19.20 15.43 18.64
N GLN A 478 19.47 16.69 19.00
CA GLN A 478 18.70 17.38 20.02
C GLN A 478 17.25 17.57 19.57
N PHE A 479 17.03 18.08 18.36
CA PHE A 479 15.70 18.21 17.75
C PHE A 479 14.96 16.87 17.70
N VAL A 480 15.61 15.80 17.22
CA VAL A 480 15.01 14.46 17.13
C VAL A 480 14.58 13.92 18.51
N LYS A 481 15.32 14.24 19.57
CA LYS A 481 14.95 13.87 20.96
C LYS A 481 13.75 14.67 21.47
N GLU A 482 13.62 15.94 21.10
CA GLU A 482 12.54 16.83 21.56
C GLU A 482 11.20 16.57 20.87
N ILE A 483 11.20 16.15 19.60
CA ILE A 483 9.97 15.81 18.86
C ILE A 483 9.37 14.47 19.31
N ASP A 484 8.07 14.28 19.08
CA ASP A 484 7.31 13.07 19.40
C ASP A 484 7.50 11.96 18.35
N ASN A 485 7.05 10.73 18.67
CA ASN A 485 7.25 9.55 17.81
C ASN A 485 6.60 9.72 16.43
N GLU A 486 5.47 10.43 16.33
CA GLU A 486 4.84 10.74 15.04
C GLU A 486 5.74 11.59 14.14
N LYS A 487 6.30 12.68 14.66
CA LYS A 487 7.23 13.51 13.90
C LYS A 487 8.53 12.78 13.57
N ARG A 488 9.04 11.93 14.48
CA ARG A 488 10.22 11.07 14.20
C ARG A 488 9.93 10.11 13.05
N MET A 489 8.74 9.50 13.03
CA MET A 489 8.32 8.61 11.95
C MET A 489 8.20 9.34 10.62
N ARG A 490 7.61 10.54 10.61
CA ARG A 490 7.54 11.38 9.40
C ARG A 490 8.93 11.78 8.90
N LEU A 491 9.87 12.05 9.80
CA LEU A 491 11.26 12.30 9.46
C LEU A 491 11.91 11.06 8.84
N LEU A 492 11.67 9.87 9.40
CA LEU A 492 12.16 8.60 8.84
C LEU A 492 11.60 8.36 7.43
N GLN A 493 10.29 8.53 7.22
CA GLN A 493 9.66 8.45 5.90
C GLN A 493 10.14 9.54 4.93
N PHE A 494 10.61 10.67 5.44
CA PHE A 494 11.18 11.73 4.62
C PHE A 494 12.55 11.33 4.08
N VAL A 495 13.38 10.70 4.91
CA VAL A 495 14.75 10.32 4.54
C VAL A 495 14.79 8.99 3.76
N THR A 496 14.04 7.98 4.22
CA THR A 496 14.15 6.59 3.72
C THR A 496 13.03 6.20 2.74
N GLY A 497 12.00 7.03 2.60
CA GLY A 497 10.82 6.72 1.79
C GLY A 497 9.83 5.73 2.41
N THR A 498 10.09 5.19 3.60
CA THR A 498 9.21 4.23 4.30
C THR A 498 9.14 4.49 5.81
N CYS A 499 8.05 4.05 6.46
CA CYS A 499 7.92 4.06 7.92
C CYS A 499 8.43 2.78 8.60
N ARG A 500 8.88 1.79 7.81
CA ARG A 500 9.34 0.49 8.31
C ARG A 500 10.83 0.54 8.63
N LEU A 501 11.24 -0.08 9.73
CA LEU A 501 12.65 -0.38 9.99
C LEU A 501 12.90 -1.87 9.72
N PRO A 502 14.09 -2.23 9.24
CA PRO A 502 14.50 -3.63 9.17
C PRO A 502 14.44 -4.28 10.56
N PRO A 503 14.21 -5.61 10.64
CA PRO A 503 14.40 -6.36 11.88
C PRO A 503 15.82 -6.12 12.40
N SER A 504 16.00 -6.11 13.72
CA SER A 504 17.20 -5.69 14.47
C SER A 504 18.54 -6.37 14.10
N SER A 505 18.54 -7.28 13.13
CA SER A 505 19.71 -7.96 12.54
C SER A 505 20.14 -7.40 11.18
N CYS A 506 19.35 -6.53 10.54
CA CYS A 506 19.67 -5.90 9.26
C CYS A 506 19.95 -4.42 9.48
N ASN A 507 21.21 -4.03 9.26
CA ASN A 507 21.72 -2.68 9.41
C ASN A 507 20.78 -1.63 8.78
N CYS A 508 20.42 -0.59 9.55
CA CYS A 508 19.80 0.65 9.01
C CYS A 508 20.68 1.38 7.97
N SER A 509 21.90 0.89 7.72
CA SER A 509 22.86 1.43 6.78
C SER A 509 22.49 1.24 5.30
N SER A 510 21.51 0.40 4.97
CA SER A 510 21.09 0.17 3.57
C SER A 510 20.03 1.15 3.05
N TYR A 511 19.62 2.14 3.85
CA TYR A 511 18.50 3.04 3.53
C TYR A 511 18.87 4.54 3.55
N ALA A 512 20.16 4.89 3.61
CA ALA A 512 20.62 6.29 3.70
C ALA A 512 21.78 6.59 2.75
#